data_AF-A0A948KF32-F1
#
_entry.id   AF-A0A948KF32-F1
#
_cell.length_a   1.000
_cell.length_b   1.000
_cell.length_c   1.000
_cell.angle_alpha   90.00
_cell.angle_beta   90.00
_cell.angle_gamma   90.00
#
_symmetry.space_group_name_H-M   'P 1'
#
loop_
_entity.id
_entity.type
_entity.pdbx_description
1 polymer ?
#
loop_
_entity_poly.entity_id
_entity_poly.type
_entity_poly.pdbx_seq_one_letter_code
_entity_poly.pdbx_strand_id
1 'polypeptide(L)' 'MRITRRVFLKISGTVLAASGIGISIKPVATYAKTLKIRYAKETTTTCPYCSVGCGIIVSTA' A
#
# COMPACT_ATOMS: atom_id res chain seq x y z
N MET A 1 -37.21 -26.09 4.16
CA MET A 1 -35.84 -26.66 4.17
C MET A 1 -35.30 -26.63 5.60
N ARG A 2 -34.79 -27.74 6.13
CA ARG A 2 -34.18 -27.76 7.48
C ARG A 2 -32.74 -27.25 7.39
N ILE A 3 -32.46 -26.06 7.91
CA ILE A 3 -31.09 -25.53 7.99
C ILE A 3 -30.32 -26.40 8.98
N THR A 4 -29.46 -27.27 8.48
CA THR A 4 -28.49 -28.02 9.28
C THR A 4 -27.16 -27.27 9.26
N ARG A 5 -26.33 -27.44 10.30
CA ARG A 5 -25.03 -26.74 10.44
C ARG A 5 -24.15 -26.82 9.19
N ARG A 6 -24.21 -27.94 8.45
CA ARG A 6 -23.48 -28.16 7.19
C ARG A 6 -24.03 -27.33 6.01
N VAL A 7 -25.34 -27.09 5.97
CA VAL A 7 -25.98 -26.26 4.93
C VAL A 7 -25.69 -24.79 5.18
N PHE A 8 -25.67 -24.35 6.44
CA PHE A 8 -25.25 -22.98 6.81
C PHE A 8 -23.82 -22.69 6.35
N LEU A 9 -22.89 -23.61 6.59
CA LEU A 9 -21.48 -23.45 6.18
C LEU A 9 -21.30 -23.40 4.66
N LYS A 10 -22.12 -24.16 3.91
CA LYS A 10 -22.11 -24.12 2.44
C LYS A 10 -22.61 -22.78 1.90
N ILE A 11 -23.71 -22.27 2.47
CA ILE A 11 -24.30 -20.99 2.06
C ILE A 11 -23.34 -19.84 2.40
N SER A 12 -22.78 -19.81 3.61
CA SER A 12 -21.83 -18.75 4.01
C SER A 12 -20.53 -18.80 3.20
N GLY A 13 -20.01 -20.00 2.91
CA GLY A 13 -18.83 -20.17 2.05
C GLY A 13 -19.07 -19.71 0.61
N THR A 14 -20.25 -19.99 0.04
CA THR A 14 -20.62 -19.48 -1.29
C THR A 14 -20.84 -17.97 -1.32
N VAL A 15 -21.37 -17.38 -0.25
CA VAL A 15 -21.55 -15.93 -0.13
C VAL A 15 -20.19 -15.24 -0.06
N LEU A 16 -19.22 -15.78 0.69
CA LEU A 16 -17.86 -15.23 0.77
C LEU A 16 -17.08 -15.32 -0.54
N ALA A 17 -17.30 -16.39 -1.33
CA ALA A 17 -16.70 -16.55 -2.64
C ALA A 17 -17.36 -15.66 -3.72
N ALA A 18 -18.67 -15.42 -3.61
CA ALA A 18 -19.42 -14.54 -4.51
C ALA A 18 -19.29 -13.05 -4.15
N SER A 19 -19.06 -12.73 -2.87
CA SER A 19 -18.62 -11.40 -2.42
C SER A 19 -17.15 -11.25 -2.74
N GLY A 20 -16.86 -11.07 -4.04
CA GLY A 20 -15.52 -10.97 -4.60
C GLY A 20 -14.59 -10.26 -3.62
N ILE A 21 -13.51 -10.96 -3.26
CA ILE A 21 -12.44 -10.46 -2.41
C ILE A 21 -12.19 -9.01 -2.80
N GLY A 22 -12.61 -8.09 -1.93
CA GLY A 22 -12.65 -6.64 -2.14
C GLY A 22 -11.26 -6.02 -2.17
N ILE A 23 -10.30 -6.66 -2.86
CA ILE A 23 -9.08 -6.01 -3.30
C ILE A 23 -9.49 -5.13 -4.48
N SER A 24 -10.06 -3.98 -4.14
CA SER A 24 -10.19 -2.90 -5.09
C SER A 24 -8.78 -2.63 -5.66
N ILE A 25 -8.65 -2.60 -6.98
CA ILE A 25 -7.37 -2.35 -7.66
C ILE A 25 -7.06 -0.83 -7.66
N LYS A 26 -7.99 -0.01 -7.16
CA LYS A 26 -7.84 1.44 -6.95
C LYS A 26 -6.60 1.82 -6.12
N PRO A 27 -6.32 1.21 -4.95
CA PRO A 27 -5.08 1.45 -4.19
C PRO A 27 -3.80 1.03 -4.94
N VAL A 28 -3.86 0.08 -5.87
CA VAL A 28 -2.70 -0.32 -6.68
C VAL A 28 -2.34 0.77 -7.69
N ALA A 29 -3.35 1.42 -8.30
CA ALA A 29 -3.13 2.52 -9.24
C ALA A 29 -2.48 3.76 -8.59
N THR A 30 -2.71 3.99 -7.28
CA THR A 30 -2.02 5.07 -6.56
C THR A 30 -0.55 4.78 -6.30
N TYR A 31 -0.18 3.50 -6.14
CA TYR A 31 1.21 3.06 -6.01
C TYR A 31 1.99 3.13 -7.33
N ALA A 32 1.29 3.06 -8.46
CA ALA A 32 1.87 3.19 -9.79
C ALA A 32 2.20 4.64 -10.20
N LYS A 33 1.87 5.64 -9.36
CA LYS A 33 2.24 7.03 -9.63
C LYS A 33 3.74 7.18 -9.53
N THR A 34 4.32 7.87 -10.50
CA THR A 34 5.73 8.21 -10.52
C THR A 34 6.11 9.03 -9.28
N LEU A 35 7.23 8.69 -8.64
CA LEU A 35 7.76 9.43 -7.50
C LEU A 35 7.92 10.92 -7.86
N LYS A 36 7.60 11.81 -6.92
CA LYS A 36 7.72 13.27 -7.12
C LYS A 36 9.16 13.71 -7.42
N ILE A 37 10.13 12.94 -6.97
CA ILE A 37 11.57 13.18 -7.17
C ILE A 37 12.11 12.58 -8.46
N ARG A 38 11.26 12.00 -9.31
CA ARG A 38 11.68 11.46 -10.60
C ARG A 38 12.23 12.63 -11.44
N TYR A 39 13.53 12.60 -11.72
CA TYR A 39 14.33 13.65 -12.38
C TYR A 39 14.82 14.82 -11.50
N ALA A 40 14.61 14.77 -10.18
CA ALA A 40 15.21 15.76 -9.29
C ALA A 40 16.74 15.59 -9.25
N LYS A 41 17.47 16.70 -9.16
CA LYS A 41 18.93 16.68 -8.96
C LYS A 41 19.21 16.32 -7.49
N GLU A 42 19.98 15.25 -7.29
CA GLU A 42 20.36 14.80 -5.95
C GLU A 42 21.73 15.38 -5.55
N THR A 43 21.81 15.88 -4.32
CA THR A 43 23.06 16.35 -3.70
C THR A 43 23.13 15.84 -2.27
N THR A 44 24.33 15.51 -1.79
CA THR A 44 24.54 15.00 -0.44
C THR A 44 25.05 16.10 0.49
N THR A 45 24.45 16.23 1.68
CA THR A 45 24.88 17.20 2.70
C THR A 45 24.87 16.56 4.09
N THR A 46 25.51 17.20 5.06
CA THR A 46 25.53 16.75 6.46
C THR A 46 24.58 17.62 7.29
N CYS A 47 23.77 16.98 8.13
CA CYS A 47 22.84 17.64 9.05
C CYS A 47 23.58 18.59 10.02
N PRO A 48 23.32 19.91 10.02
CA PRO A 48 24.05 20.88 10.85
C PRO A 48 23.45 21.08 12.25
N TYR A 49 22.43 20.29 12.64
CA TYR A 49 21.68 20.56 13.87
C TYR A 49 22.32 19.97 15.13
N CYS A 50 22.75 18.71 15.08
CA CYS A 50 23.36 18.04 16.21
C CYS A 50 24.71 17.43 15.83
N SER A 51 25.51 17.10 16.83
CA SER A 51 26.85 16.51 16.68
C SER A 51 26.87 15.11 16.04
N VAL A 52 25.70 14.51 15.78
CA VAL A 52 25.56 13.21 15.11
C VAL A 52 25.98 13.31 13.64
N GLY A 53 25.73 14.46 12.99
CA GLY A 53 26.14 14.66 11.60
C GLY A 53 25.50 13.67 10.61
N CYS A 54 24.19 13.44 10.69
CA CYS A 54 23.50 12.54 9.78
C CYS A 54 23.69 12.96 8.31
N GLY A 55 23.97 12.00 7.43
CA GLY A 55 23.98 12.23 5.98
C GLY A 55 22.57 12.46 5.44
N ILE A 56 22.39 13.52 4.66
CA ILE A 56 21.13 13.91 4.03
C ILE A 56 21.30 13.84 2.51
N ILE A 57 20.29 13.30 1.83
CA ILE A 57 20.15 13.40 0.37
C ILE A 57 19.11 14.48 0.10
N VAL A 58 19.54 15.56 -0.54
CA VAL A 58 18.71 16.70 -0.91
C VAL A 58 18.33 16.58 -2.39
N SER A 59 17.04 16.47 -2.68
CA SER A 59 16.48 16.47 -4.03
C SER A 59 15.95 17.86 -4.39
N THR A 60 16.55 18.52 -5.38
CA THR A 60 16.08 19.80 -5.93
C THR A 60 15.37 19.59 -7.27
N ALA A 61 14.31 20.36 -7.52
CA ALA A 61 13.54 20.31 -8.77
C ALA A 61 14.37 20.69 -10.00
#